data_AF-A0A6V7JQI2-F1
#
_entry.id   AF-A0A6V7JQI2-F1
#
_cell.length_a   1.000
_cell.length_b   1.000
_cell.length_c   1.000
_cell.angle_alpha   90.00
_cell.angle_beta   90.00
_cell.angle_gamma   90.00
#
_symmetry.space_group_name_H-M   'P 1'
#
loop_
_entity.id
_entity.type
_entity.pdbx_description
1 polymer ?
#
loop_
_entity_poly.entity_id
_entity_poly.type
_entity_poly.pdbx_seq_one_letter_code
_entity_poly.pdbx_strand_id
1 'polypeptide(L)'
;EKRMVVFVEASVLEDPALARDPRFQGVRDRLQTFRDGTDDLQDRIDFIVCLGGDGTLLYASLLFQQSVPPVMAFHLGSLGFLTPFEFDNFQEQVTNVLE
;
A
#
# COMPACT_ATOMS: atom_id res chain seq x y z
N GLU A 1 -20.67 -5.32 4.96
CA GLU A 1 -19.50 -4.43 4.81
C GLU A 1 -18.25 -5.13 5.30
N LYS A 2 -17.27 -5.38 4.43
CA LYS A 2 -15.95 -5.88 4.84
C LYS A 2 -15.25 -4.75 5.61
N ARG A 3 -14.93 -4.96 6.90
CA ARG A 3 -14.19 -3.98 7.72
C ARG A 3 -12.71 -4.05 7.33
N MET A 4 -12.32 -3.37 6.26
CA MET A 4 -10.92 -3.24 5.88
C MET A 4 -10.23 -2.17 6.71
N VAL A 5 -9.07 -2.52 7.26
CA VAL A 5 -8.16 -1.59 7.94
C VAL A 5 -6.98 -1.35 7.00
N VAL A 6 -6.68 -0.09 6.72
CA VAL A 6 -5.60 0.28 5.80
C VAL A 6 -4.42 0.78 6.62
N PHE A 7 -3.26 0.18 6.39
CA PHE A 7 -2.00 0.58 7.02
C PHE A 7 -1.15 1.40 6.04
N VAL A 8 -0.56 2.48 6.54
CA VAL A 8 0.41 3.32 5.81
C VAL A 8 1.61 3.61 6.70
N GLU A 9 2.74 4.00 6.12
CA GLU A 9 3.89 4.42 6.92
C GLU A 9 3.55 5.73 7.68
N ALA A 10 4.05 5.88 8.91
CA ALA A 10 3.80 7.10 9.71
C ALA A 10 4.21 8.40 9.00
N SER A 11 5.27 8.34 8.18
CA SER A 11 5.75 9.43 7.33
C SER A 11 4.68 10.00 6.40
N VAL A 12 3.74 9.17 5.94
CA VAL A 12 2.64 9.56 5.04
C VAL A 12 1.72 10.60 5.70
N LEU A 13 1.49 10.49 7.01
CA LEU A 13 0.65 11.45 7.74
C LEU A 13 1.38 12.78 8.03
N GLU A 14 2.70 12.78 7.90
CA GLU A 14 3.58 13.93 8.12
C GLU A 14 3.91 14.66 6.81
N ASP A 15 3.59 14.07 5.65
CA ASP A 15 3.84 14.66 4.34
C ASP A 15 3.04 15.97 4.14
N PRO A 16 3.72 17.12 3.93
CA PRO A 16 3.08 18.42 3.75
C PRO A 16 2.19 18.52 2.52
N ALA A 17 2.48 17.78 1.44
CA ALA A 17 1.69 17.76 0.22
C ALA A 17 0.36 17.05 0.46
N LEU A 18 0.38 15.91 1.15
CA LEU A 18 -0.84 15.18 1.52
C LEU A 18 -1.65 15.91 2.58
N ALA A 19 -0.98 16.51 3.57
CA ALA A 19 -1.65 17.30 4.60
C ALA A 19 -2.45 18.49 4.03
N ARG A 20 -2.03 19.05 2.88
CA ARG A 20 -2.72 20.14 2.20
C ARG A 20 -3.85 19.69 1.27
N ASP A 21 -3.94 18.40 0.95
CA ASP A 21 -4.98 17.87 0.06
C ASP A 21 -6.30 17.63 0.82
N PRO A 22 -7.40 18.33 0.47
CA PRO A 22 -8.69 18.14 1.13
C PRO A 22 -9.25 16.71 0.97
N ARG A 23 -8.90 16.02 -0.12
CA ARG A 23 -9.34 14.64 -0.39
C ARG A 23 -8.70 13.67 0.59
N PHE A 24 -7.45 13.94 0.97
CA PHE A 24 -6.71 13.11 1.93
C PHE A 24 -7.26 13.25 3.35
N GLN A 25 -7.72 14.45 3.74
CA GLN A 25 -8.29 14.67 5.08
C GLN A 25 -9.50 13.76 5.36
N GLY A 26 -10.35 13.50 4.37
CA GLY A 26 -11.51 12.63 4.53
C GLY A 26 -11.17 11.14 4.72
N VAL A 27 -9.98 10.70 4.31
CA VAL A 27 -9.52 9.32 4.48
C VAL A 27 -8.56 9.15 5.65
N ARG A 28 -7.91 10.23 6.09
CA ARG A 28 -6.88 10.24 7.13
C ARG A 28 -7.32 9.51 8.41
N ASP A 29 -8.52 9.79 8.90
CA ASP A 29 -9.04 9.19 10.14
C ASP A 29 -9.33 7.68 10.03
N ARG A 30 -9.30 7.13 8.82
CA ARG A 30 -9.52 5.71 8.52
C ARG A 30 -8.22 4.93 8.33
N LEU A 31 -7.08 5.61 8.31
CA LEU A 31 -5.76 5.01 8.14
C LEU A 31 -5.15 4.67 9.50
N GLN A 32 -4.52 3.49 9.59
CA GLN A 32 -3.59 3.17 10.66
C GLN A 32 -2.16 3.37 10.17
N THR A 33 -1.26 3.72 11.08
CA THR A 33 0.16 3.90 10.74
C THR A 33 1.01 2.79 11.31
N PHE A 34 2.10 2.48 10.61
CA PHE A 34 3.19 1.67 11.14
C PHE A 34 4.52 2.40 11.02
N ARG A 35 5.50 1.95 11.80
CA ARG A 35 6.90 2.37 11.74
C ARG A 35 7.80 1.17 11.51
N ASP A 36 8.64 1.29 10.49
CA ASP A 36 9.63 0.28 10.15
C ASP A 36 10.57 0.00 11.33
N GLY A 37 10.86 -1.27 11.56
CA GLY A 37 11.74 -1.75 12.62
C GLY A 37 11.18 -1.73 14.05
N THR A 38 9.99 -1.15 14.28
CA THR A 38 9.37 -1.12 15.61
C THR A 38 8.04 -1.87 15.68
N ASP A 39 7.23 -1.80 14.63
CA ASP A 39 5.92 -2.45 14.60
C ASP A 39 5.99 -3.80 13.88
N ASP A 40 5.38 -4.82 14.48
CA ASP A 40 5.22 -6.12 13.83
C ASP A 40 3.94 -6.12 12.97
N LEU A 41 4.14 -6.33 11.66
CA LEU A 41 3.08 -6.35 10.66
C LEU A 41 2.76 -7.76 10.15
N GLN A 42 3.57 -8.76 10.46
CA GLN A 42 3.51 -10.07 9.79
C GLN A 42 2.15 -10.77 9.92
N ASP A 43 1.49 -10.62 11.07
CA ASP A 43 0.17 -11.23 11.33
C ASP A 43 -1.00 -10.25 11.22
N ARG A 44 -0.74 -8.99 10.83
CA ARG A 44 -1.75 -7.92 10.76
C ARG A 44 -2.18 -7.57 9.35
N ILE A 45 -1.42 -8.01 8.35
CA ILE A 45 -1.57 -7.62 6.96
C ILE A 45 -1.94 -8.84 6.13
N ASP A 46 -3.17 -8.85 5.63
CA ASP A 46 -3.67 -9.92 4.76
C ASP A 46 -3.34 -9.69 3.29
N PHE A 47 -3.03 -8.44 2.90
CA PHE A 47 -2.84 -8.03 1.52
C PHE A 47 -1.98 -6.78 1.41
N ILE A 48 -1.10 -6.73 0.41
CA ILE A 48 -0.20 -5.60 0.16
C ILE A 48 -0.50 -5.00 -1.21
N VAL A 49 -0.68 -3.68 -1.24
CA VAL A 49 -0.77 -2.90 -2.47
C VAL A 49 0.47 -2.01 -2.60
N CYS A 50 1.28 -2.26 -3.63
CA CYS A 50 2.43 -1.45 -3.98
C CYS A 50 2.04 -0.46 -5.08
N LEU A 51 2.20 0.84 -4.83
CA LEU A 51 1.98 1.90 -5.82
C LEU A 51 3.33 2.55 -6.15
N GLY A 52 3.90 2.26 -7.31
CA GLY A 52 5.21 2.78 -7.69
C GLY A 52 5.99 1.82 -8.59
N GLY A 53 7.31 1.81 -8.46
CA GLY A 53 8.18 0.91 -9.24
C GLY A 53 8.62 -0.33 -8.46
N ASP A 54 9.60 -1.03 -9.01
CA ASP A 54 10.18 -2.26 -8.45
C ASP A 54 10.76 -2.05 -7.03
N GLY A 55 11.27 -0.85 -6.73
CA GLY A 55 11.77 -0.49 -5.40
C GLY A 55 10.71 -0.63 -4.30
N THR A 56 9.44 -0.38 -4.63
CA THR A 56 8.31 -0.52 -3.68
C THR A 56 8.08 -1.99 -3.34
N LEU A 57 8.22 -2.88 -4.34
CA LEU A 57 8.07 -4.32 -4.13
C LEU A 57 9.24 -4.89 -3.33
N LEU A 58 10.45 -4.44 -3.60
CA LEU A 58 11.62 -4.80 -2.80
C LEU A 58 11.47 -4.33 -1.35
N TYR A 59 10.94 -3.12 -1.13
CA TYR A 59 10.66 -2.62 0.21
C TYR A 59 9.61 -3.45 0.94
N ALA A 60 8.52 -3.84 0.26
CA ALA A 60 7.52 -4.74 0.82
C ALA A 60 8.14 -6.09 1.22
N SER A 61 9.03 -6.65 0.40
CA SER A 61 9.78 -7.87 0.75
C SER A 61 10.66 -7.68 1.99
N LEU A 62 11.26 -6.51 2.17
CA LEU A 62 12.04 -6.18 3.38
C LEU A 62 11.17 -6.12 4.65
N LEU A 63 9.95 -5.58 4.56
CA LEU A 63 9.01 -5.54 5.68
C LEU A 63 8.52 -6.94 6.09
N PHE A 64 8.36 -7.85 5.13
CA PHE A 64 7.82 -9.20 5.36
C PHE A 64 8.87 -10.28 5.10
N GLN A 65 9.76 -10.48 6.08
CA GLN A 65 10.87 -11.45 5.95
C GLN A 65 10.47 -12.93 6.11
N GLN A 66 9.33 -13.24 6.74
CA GLN A 66 8.92 -14.62 7.02
C GLN A 66 7.81 -15.11 6.10
N SER A 67 6.62 -14.51 6.22
CA SER A 67 5.46 -14.81 5.39
C SER A 67 5.07 -13.54 4.65
N VAL A 68 5.13 -13.60 3.32
CA VAL A 68 4.76 -12.47 2.45
C VAL A 68 3.29 -12.64 2.07
N PRO A 69 2.40 -11.73 2.50
CA PRO A 69 1.02 -11.69 2.03
C PRO A 69 0.95 -11.52 0.51
N PRO A 70 -0.18 -11.85 -0.14
CA PRO A 70 -0.36 -11.58 -1.57
C PRO A 70 -0.10 -10.10 -1.89
N VAL A 71 0.74 -9.85 -2.90
CA VAL A 71 1.16 -8.49 -3.28
C VAL A 71 0.61 -8.13 -4.64
N MET A 72 -0.06 -6.98 -4.72
CA MET A 72 -0.52 -6.36 -5.96
C MET A 72 0.27 -5.08 -6.20
N ALA A 73 0.99 -5.02 -7.32
CA ALA A 73 1.93 -3.93 -7.60
C ALA A 73 1.55 -3.18 -8.88
N PHE A 74 1.26 -1.89 -8.74
CA PHE A 74 0.87 -0.99 -9.81
C PHE A 74 2.01 -0.05 -10.19
N HIS A 75 2.32 0.07 -11.48
CA HIS A 75 3.25 1.09 -11.98
C HIS A 75 2.52 2.40 -12.28
N LEU A 76 3.10 3.52 -11.82
CA LEU A 76 2.59 4.90 -11.99
C LEU A 76 3.33 5.69 -13.09
N GLY A 77 4.00 4.99 -14.01
CA GLY A 77 4.85 5.59 -15.04
C GLY A 77 5.34 4.55 -16.03
N SER A 78 6.67 4.42 -16.18
CA SER A 78 7.27 3.38 -17.02
C SER A 78 6.96 1.97 -16.50
N LEU A 79 6.79 1.01 -17.43
CA LEU A 79 6.65 -0.41 -17.11
C LEU A 79 7.86 -0.89 -16.28
N GLY A 80 7.63 -1.28 -15.03
CA GLY A 80 8.63 -1.94 -14.19
C GLY A 80 8.65 -3.45 -14.43
N PHE A 81 9.77 -4.12 -14.14
CA PHE A 81 9.87 -5.56 -14.36
C PHE A 81 8.98 -6.37 -13.41
N LEU A 82 8.70 -5.81 -12.22
CA LEU A 82 7.99 -6.48 -11.13
C LEU A 82 6.63 -5.84 -10.83
N THR A 83 6.23 -4.82 -11.60
CA THR A 83 4.96 -4.10 -11.47
C THR A 83 4.14 -4.34 -12.73
N PRO A 84 3.34 -5.42 -12.77
CA PRO A 84 2.68 -5.85 -14.00
C PRO A 84 1.40 -5.06 -14.30
N PHE A 85 0.89 -4.29 -13.34
CA PHE A 85 -0.42 -3.65 -13.45
C PHE A 85 -0.31 -2.15 -13.71
N GLU A 86 -0.96 -1.70 -14.77
CA GLU A 86 -1.11 -0.28 -15.07
C GLU A 86 -2.16 0.33 -14.13
N PHE A 87 -1.85 1.48 -13.55
CA PHE A 87 -2.74 2.13 -12.59
C PHE A 87 -4.08 2.55 -13.21
N ASP A 88 -4.16 2.78 -14.53
CA ASP A 88 -5.39 3.24 -15.19
C ASP A 88 -6.60 2.31 -14.97
N ASN A 89 -6.37 1.01 -14.72
CA ASN A 89 -7.44 0.05 -14.43
C ASN A 89 -7.43 -0.52 -12.99
N PHE A 90 -6.93 0.25 -12.02
CA PHE A 90 -6.76 -0.23 -10.64
C PHE A 90 -8.07 -0.68 -9.97
N GLN A 91 -9.20 -0.04 -10.30
CA GLN A 91 -10.49 -0.30 -9.65
C GLN A 91 -11.01 -1.72 -9.92
N GLU A 92 -10.93 -2.16 -11.18
CA GLU A 92 -11.35 -3.49 -11.59
C GLU A 92 -10.47 -4.56 -10.95
N GLN A 93 -9.15 -4.34 -10.97
CA GLN A 93 -8.20 -5.32 -10.44
C GLN A 93 -8.27 -5.45 -8.92
N VAL A 94 -8.36 -4.34 -8.20
CA VAL A 94 -8.55 -4.36 -6.74
C VAL A 94 -9.86 -5.04 -6.38
N THR A 95 -10.94 -4.81 -7.14
CA THR A 95 -12.23 -5.48 -6.92
C THR A 95 -12.09 -6.99 -7.12
N ASN A 96 -11.49 -7.42 -8.23
CA ASN A 96 -11.31 -8.85 -8.54
C ASN A 96 -10.46 -9.62 -7.52
N VAL A 97 -9.51 -8.96 -6.86
CA VAL A 97 -8.66 -9.60 -5.83
C VAL A 97 -9.31 -9.56 -4.46
N LEU A 98 -10.15 -8.57 -4.19
CA LEU A 98 -10.84 -8.41 -2.91
C LEU A 98 -12.19 -9.13 -2.85
N GLU A 99 -12.76 -9.60 -3.95
CA GLU A 99 -13.97 -10.44 -3.98
C GLU A 99 -13.70 -11.88 -3.51
#